data_AF-A0A376CSR2-F1
#
_entry.id   AF-A0A376CSR2-F1
#
_cell.length_a   1.000
_cell.length_b   1.000
_cell.length_c   1.000
_cell.angle_alpha   90.00
_cell.angle_beta   90.00
_cell.angle_gamma   90.00
#
_symmetry.space_group_name_H-M   'P 1'
#
loop_
_entity.id
_entity.type
_entity.pdbx_description
1 polymer ?
#
loop_
_entity_poly.entity_id
_entity_poly.type
_entity_poly.pdbx_seq_one_letter_code
_entity_poly.pdbx_strand_id
1 'polypeptide(L)'
;MRKPLTVAKNPLLQDVNKGWLQKIREDAPDHVMGSTTTGGETTPGAVKVGKGGEYANLDAVVMDAVNELIDVVYQDDDDLVVICGRELLSDKYFPLVNKEQENSEKLAADMIISQKRMGGLQAVRAPFFPPNALLITRLDNLSIYWQEDTRRRSVIDNPKRDRIENFESVNEAYVVEDYRCAALVENIQIGDFSAAAAETGA
;
A
#
# COMPACT_ATOMS: atom_id res chain seq x y z
N MET A 1 28.26 -5.78 -7.03
CA MET A 1 27.71 -5.97 -8.39
C MET A 1 26.22 -5.69 -8.33
N ARG A 2 25.69 -4.69 -9.07
CA ARG A 2 24.23 -4.46 -9.13
C ARG A 2 23.58 -5.59 -9.94
N LYS A 3 22.47 -6.15 -9.45
CA LYS A 3 21.71 -7.20 -10.15
C LYS A 3 21.19 -6.63 -11.48
N PRO A 4 21.28 -7.35 -12.61
CA PRO A 4 20.71 -6.89 -13.88
C PRO A 4 19.18 -6.82 -13.76
N LEU A 5 18.62 -5.66 -14.11
CA LEU A 5 17.18 -5.37 -14.09
C LEU A 5 16.50 -6.03 -15.31
N THR A 6 15.30 -6.58 -15.12
CA THR A 6 14.56 -7.26 -16.21
C THR A 6 13.11 -6.77 -16.29
N VAL A 7 12.83 -5.85 -17.21
CA VAL A 7 11.48 -5.28 -17.43
C VAL A 7 10.43 -6.34 -17.80
N ALA A 8 10.84 -7.40 -18.50
CA ALA A 8 9.91 -8.48 -18.88
C ALA A 8 9.37 -9.28 -17.69
N LYS A 9 10.14 -9.37 -16.60
CA LYS A 9 9.73 -10.06 -15.36
C LYS A 9 9.14 -9.09 -14.33
N ASN A 10 9.59 -7.83 -14.36
CA ASN A 10 9.19 -6.79 -13.43
C ASN A 10 8.60 -5.58 -14.19
N PRO A 11 7.41 -5.72 -14.80
CA PRO A 11 6.80 -4.66 -15.62
C PRO A 11 6.46 -3.40 -14.81
N LEU A 12 6.31 -3.54 -13.49
CA LEU A 12 6.05 -2.46 -12.55
C LEU A 12 7.33 -1.87 -11.93
N LEU A 13 8.51 -2.16 -12.49
CA LEU A 13 9.81 -1.63 -12.03
C LEU A 13 10.16 -1.99 -10.58
N GLN A 14 9.68 -3.15 -10.12
CA GLN A 14 9.84 -3.64 -8.75
C GLN A 14 11.27 -4.04 -8.38
N ASP A 15 12.19 -4.14 -9.35
CA ASP A 15 13.58 -4.53 -9.16
C ASP A 15 14.57 -3.36 -9.16
N VAL A 16 14.11 -2.11 -9.33
CA VAL A 16 14.98 -0.92 -9.51
C VAL A 16 15.72 -0.54 -8.23
N ASN A 17 15.01 -0.40 -7.11
CA ASN A 17 15.57 -0.03 -5.80
C ASN A 17 14.66 -0.52 -4.66
N LYS A 18 15.16 -0.54 -3.43
CA LYS A 18 14.33 -0.77 -2.24
C LYS A 18 13.47 0.47 -1.97
N GLY A 19 12.15 0.32 -2.13
CA GLY A 19 11.17 1.36 -1.79
C GLY A 19 10.79 1.36 -0.30
N TRP A 20 9.95 2.32 0.09
CA TRP A 20 9.50 2.48 1.49
C TRP A 20 8.90 1.19 2.08
N LEU A 21 8.00 0.50 1.36
CA LEU A 21 7.35 -0.71 1.87
C LEU A 21 8.35 -1.81 2.20
N GLN A 22 9.35 -2.02 1.33
CA GLN A 22 10.39 -3.02 1.57
C GLN A 22 11.28 -2.65 2.76
N LYS A 23 11.54 -1.35 2.96
CA LYS A 23 12.29 -0.88 4.13
C LYS A 23 11.54 -1.14 5.43
N ILE A 24 10.24 -0.85 5.49
CA ILE A 24 9.42 -1.14 6.68
C ILE A 24 9.45 -2.65 6.99
N ARG A 25 9.29 -3.51 5.98
CA ARG A 25 9.38 -4.97 6.16
C ARG A 25 10.69 -5.46 6.76
N GLU A 26 11.82 -4.87 6.34
CA GLU A 26 13.15 -5.32 6.75
C GLU A 26 13.62 -4.68 8.06
N ASP A 27 13.38 -3.38 8.23
CA ASP A 27 13.92 -2.58 9.34
C ASP A 27 12.94 -2.47 10.52
N ALA A 28 11.64 -2.68 10.28
CA ALA A 28 10.57 -2.51 11.26
C ALA A 28 9.47 -3.59 11.10
N PRO A 29 9.81 -4.89 11.21
CA PRO A 29 8.86 -5.98 10.97
C PRO A 29 7.66 -5.98 11.93
N ASP A 30 7.82 -5.45 13.14
CA ASP A 30 6.73 -5.32 14.12
C ASP A 30 5.65 -4.31 13.67
N HIS A 31 5.97 -3.45 12.70
CA HIS A 31 5.05 -2.49 12.08
C HIS A 31 4.38 -3.04 10.81
N VAL A 32 4.52 -4.36 10.56
CA VAL A 32 3.96 -5.03 9.37
C VAL A 32 2.97 -6.11 9.77
N MET A 33 1.77 -6.02 9.22
CA MET A 33 0.73 -7.05 9.31
C MET A 33 0.51 -7.69 7.93
N GLY A 34 0.25 -8.99 7.91
CA GLY A 34 -0.06 -9.73 6.69
C GLY A 34 1.16 -10.12 5.86
N SER A 35 2.37 -9.89 6.36
CA SER A 35 3.57 -10.54 5.83
C SER A 35 4.64 -10.63 6.90
N THR A 36 5.60 -11.53 6.70
CA THR A 36 6.79 -11.63 7.55
C THR A 36 8.01 -11.70 6.65
N THR A 37 9.03 -10.90 6.94
CA THR A 37 10.29 -10.92 6.19
C THR A 37 11.40 -11.48 7.06
N THR A 38 12.03 -12.56 6.61
CA THR A 38 13.17 -13.18 7.32
C THR A 38 14.26 -13.48 6.31
N GLY A 39 15.50 -13.04 6.58
CA GLY A 39 16.63 -13.29 5.68
C GLY A 39 16.50 -12.68 4.28
N GLY A 40 15.66 -11.65 4.11
CA GLY A 40 15.37 -11.02 2.82
C GLY A 40 14.30 -11.71 1.98
N GLU A 41 13.67 -12.77 2.50
CA GLU A 41 12.51 -13.41 1.89
C GLU A 41 11.24 -12.98 2.62
N THR A 42 10.25 -12.49 1.87
CA THR A 42 8.96 -12.05 2.41
C THR A 42 7.92 -13.14 2.18
N THR A 43 7.42 -13.73 3.26
CA THR A 43 6.34 -14.71 3.23
C THR A 43 4.99 -14.03 3.46
N PRO A 44 3.99 -14.24 2.59
CA PRO A 44 2.67 -13.63 2.74
C PRO A 44 1.83 -14.34 3.83
N GLY A 45 1.11 -13.57 4.62
CA GLY A 45 0.06 -14.03 5.53
C GLY A 45 -1.25 -13.33 5.19
N ALA A 46 -2.29 -14.06 4.80
CA ALA A 46 -3.52 -13.43 4.34
C ALA A 46 -4.26 -12.72 5.48
N VAL A 47 -4.55 -11.42 5.33
CA VAL A 47 -5.44 -10.67 6.22
C VAL A 47 -6.85 -10.76 5.66
N LYS A 48 -7.72 -11.53 6.33
CA LYS A 48 -9.06 -11.86 5.83
C LYS A 48 -10.09 -10.83 6.27
N VAL A 49 -10.70 -10.15 5.31
CA VAL A 49 -11.67 -9.07 5.53
C VAL A 49 -13.02 -9.45 4.95
N GLY A 50 -14.05 -9.46 5.79
CA GLY A 50 -15.43 -9.76 5.42
C GLY A 50 -16.04 -10.84 6.31
N LYS A 51 -17.16 -11.39 5.88
CA LYS A 51 -17.96 -12.32 6.71
C LYS A 51 -17.13 -13.59 7.01
N GLY A 52 -16.99 -13.94 8.28
CA GLY A 52 -16.17 -15.09 8.69
C GLY A 52 -14.65 -14.89 8.57
N GLY A 53 -14.20 -13.67 8.23
CA GLY A 53 -12.78 -13.28 8.27
C GLY A 53 -12.34 -12.79 9.66
N GLU A 54 -11.08 -12.38 9.76
CA GLU A 54 -10.48 -11.78 10.97
C GLU A 54 -11.09 -10.40 11.26
N TYR A 55 -11.35 -9.63 10.20
CA TYR A 55 -11.96 -8.31 10.28
C TYR A 55 -13.27 -8.27 9.52
N ALA A 56 -14.27 -7.55 10.04
CA ALA A 56 -15.57 -7.41 9.37
C ALA A 56 -15.51 -6.51 8.12
N ASN A 57 -14.64 -5.50 8.11
CA ASN A 57 -14.48 -4.53 7.03
C ASN A 57 -13.09 -3.87 7.08
N LEU A 58 -12.75 -3.10 6.05
CA LEU A 58 -11.45 -2.41 5.96
C LEU A 58 -11.26 -1.32 7.02
N ASP A 59 -12.34 -0.72 7.51
CA ASP A 59 -12.25 0.29 8.58
C ASP A 59 -11.74 -0.33 9.88
N ALA A 60 -12.19 -1.54 10.22
CA ALA A 60 -11.71 -2.28 11.38
C ALA A 60 -10.21 -2.63 11.27
N VAL A 61 -9.74 -3.01 10.07
CA VAL A 61 -8.32 -3.26 9.83
C VAL A 61 -7.48 -2.02 10.10
N VAL A 62 -7.90 -0.86 9.59
CA VAL A 62 -7.17 0.39 9.78
C VAL A 62 -7.16 0.81 11.25
N MET A 63 -8.30 0.73 11.95
CA MET A 63 -8.37 1.09 13.37
C MET A 63 -7.47 0.18 14.22
N ASP A 64 -7.48 -1.12 13.97
CA ASP A 64 -6.64 -2.08 14.69
C ASP A 64 -5.16 -1.85 14.40
N ALA A 65 -4.80 -1.63 13.13
CA ALA A 65 -3.43 -1.32 12.73
C ALA A 65 -2.91 -0.02 13.37
N VAL A 66 -3.74 1.02 13.54
CA VAL A 66 -3.35 2.24 14.27
C VAL A 66 -3.11 1.92 15.74
N ASN A 67 -3.99 1.16 16.38
CA ASN A 67 -3.89 0.89 17.82
C ASN A 67 -2.72 -0.03 18.20
N GLU A 68 -2.42 -1.01 17.35
CA GLU A 68 -1.44 -2.07 17.67
C GLU A 68 -0.07 -1.86 17.02
N LEU A 69 -0.03 -1.29 15.80
CA LEU A 69 1.22 -1.17 15.04
C LEU A 69 1.81 0.24 15.10
N ILE A 70 1.03 1.30 15.31
CA ILE A 70 1.57 2.65 15.44
C ILE A 70 1.88 2.92 16.92
N ASP A 71 3.04 3.51 17.20
CA ASP A 71 3.43 3.88 18.56
C ASP A 71 2.46 4.93 19.14
N VAL A 72 2.14 4.81 20.42
CA VAL A 72 1.17 5.64 21.16
C VAL A 72 1.42 7.15 21.03
N VAL A 73 2.65 7.57 20.77
CA VAL A 73 2.99 8.98 20.54
C VAL A 73 2.37 9.53 19.25
N TYR A 74 2.12 8.67 18.26
CA TYR A 74 1.59 9.04 16.95
C TYR A 74 0.11 8.65 16.75
N GLN A 75 -0.48 7.84 17.63
CA GLN A 75 -1.84 7.30 17.45
C GLN A 75 -2.91 8.40 17.36
N ASP A 76 -2.76 9.48 18.14
CA ASP A 76 -3.69 10.62 18.19
C ASP A 76 -3.31 11.76 17.22
N ASP A 77 -2.35 11.53 16.32
CA ASP A 77 -1.86 12.53 15.37
C ASP A 77 -2.88 12.76 14.23
N ASP A 78 -3.24 14.01 13.98
CA ASP A 78 -4.25 14.40 12.99
C ASP A 78 -3.74 14.37 11.55
N ASP A 79 -2.41 14.32 11.36
CA ASP A 79 -1.77 14.23 10.05
C ASP A 79 -1.67 12.77 9.52
N LEU A 80 -2.15 11.77 10.27
CA LEU A 80 -2.18 10.38 9.82
C LEU A 80 -3.12 10.18 8.63
N VAL A 81 -2.60 9.51 7.59
CA VAL A 81 -3.36 9.16 6.40
C VAL A 81 -3.20 7.68 6.05
N VAL A 82 -4.17 7.13 5.31
CA VAL A 82 -4.13 5.78 4.77
C VAL A 82 -3.80 5.85 3.29
N ILE A 83 -2.58 5.47 2.93
CA ILE A 83 -2.14 5.34 1.55
C ILE A 83 -2.53 3.95 1.04
N CYS A 84 -3.32 3.89 -0.03
CA CYS A 84 -3.77 2.61 -0.59
C CYS A 84 -3.95 2.65 -2.11
N GLY A 85 -4.08 1.45 -2.69
CA GLY A 85 -4.39 1.26 -4.10
C GLY A 85 -5.85 1.61 -4.45
N ARG A 86 -6.14 1.68 -5.75
CA ARG A 86 -7.52 1.92 -6.24
C ARG A 86 -8.48 0.80 -5.83
N GLU A 87 -8.00 -0.43 -5.83
CA GLU A 87 -8.82 -1.64 -5.71
C GLU A 87 -9.51 -1.72 -4.34
N LEU A 88 -8.75 -1.58 -3.23
CA LEU A 88 -9.33 -1.54 -1.89
C LEU A 88 -10.38 -0.44 -1.69
N LEU A 89 -10.15 0.76 -2.24
CA LEU A 89 -11.16 1.83 -2.19
C LEU A 89 -12.41 1.46 -2.97
N SER A 90 -12.24 0.84 -4.14
CA SER A 90 -13.36 0.36 -4.94
C SER A 90 -14.15 -0.71 -4.20
N ASP A 91 -13.48 -1.71 -3.61
CA ASP A 91 -14.12 -2.81 -2.89
C ASP A 91 -14.92 -2.32 -1.68
N LYS A 92 -14.43 -1.26 -1.02
CA LYS A 92 -15.16 -0.60 0.07
C LYS A 92 -16.42 0.11 -0.41
N TYR A 93 -16.31 0.94 -1.44
CA TYR A 93 -17.39 1.85 -1.84
C TYR A 93 -18.39 1.22 -2.82
N PHE A 94 -17.99 0.21 -3.59
CA PHE A 94 -18.85 -0.42 -4.59
C PHE A 94 -20.15 -0.99 -4.01
N PRO A 95 -20.16 -1.71 -2.86
CA PRO A 95 -21.41 -2.18 -2.26
C PRO A 95 -22.36 -1.07 -1.80
N LEU A 96 -21.87 0.15 -1.56
CA LEU A 96 -22.69 1.31 -1.21
C LEU A 96 -23.35 1.92 -2.45
N VAL A 97 -22.60 2.00 -3.55
CA VAL A 97 -23.09 2.54 -4.83
C VAL A 97 -24.04 1.56 -5.53
N ASN A 98 -23.77 0.25 -5.43
CA ASN A 98 -24.51 -0.79 -6.14
C ASN A 98 -25.83 -1.20 -5.47
N LYS A 99 -26.38 -0.35 -4.59
CA LYS A 99 -27.68 -0.57 -3.94
C LYS A 99 -28.66 0.52 -4.37
N GLU A 100 -29.87 0.11 -4.72
CA GLU A 100 -30.99 1.03 -4.88
C GLU A 100 -31.47 1.45 -3.49
N GLN A 101 -31.45 2.75 -3.20
CA GLN A 101 -31.70 3.31 -1.87
C GLN A 101 -32.62 4.52 -1.97
N GLU A 102 -33.32 4.83 -0.88
CA GLU A 102 -34.13 6.05 -0.77
C GLU A 102 -33.25 7.30 -0.91
N ASN A 103 -33.84 8.42 -1.31
CA ASN A 103 -33.10 9.65 -1.64
C ASN A 103 -32.23 10.16 -0.48
N SER A 104 -32.65 10.02 0.77
CA SER A 104 -31.86 10.43 1.95
C SER A 104 -30.61 9.56 2.13
N GLU A 105 -30.75 8.23 2.01
CA GLU A 105 -29.65 7.28 2.15
C GLU A 105 -28.65 7.39 0.99
N LYS A 106 -29.16 7.68 -0.22
CA LYS A 106 -28.31 7.97 -1.37
C LYS A 106 -27.45 9.22 -1.16
N LEU A 107 -28.02 10.30 -0.64
CA LEU A 107 -27.26 11.51 -0.31
C LEU A 107 -26.21 11.25 0.77
N ALA A 108 -26.53 10.42 1.76
CA ALA A 108 -25.56 10.00 2.78
C ALA A 108 -24.41 9.18 2.17
N ALA A 109 -24.73 8.23 1.29
CA ALA A 109 -23.74 7.42 0.58
C ALA A 109 -22.80 8.29 -0.28
N ASP A 110 -23.35 9.24 -1.04
CA ASP A 110 -22.57 10.16 -1.87
C ASP A 110 -21.62 11.03 -1.02
N MET A 111 -22.07 11.50 0.15
CA MET A 111 -21.21 12.22 1.10
C MET A 111 -20.07 11.36 1.64
N ILE A 112 -20.36 10.11 2.04
CA ILE A 112 -19.36 9.17 2.57
C ILE A 112 -18.28 8.88 1.52
N ILE A 113 -18.69 8.65 0.27
CA ILE A 113 -17.76 8.37 -0.84
C ILE A 113 -16.90 9.59 -1.15
N SER A 114 -17.46 10.80 -1.09
CA SER A 114 -16.76 12.05 -1.35
C SER A 114 -15.62 12.30 -0.34
N GLN A 115 -15.86 12.01 0.94
CA GLN A 115 -14.86 12.22 1.99
C GLN A 115 -13.67 11.26 1.90
N LYS A 116 -13.85 10.08 1.28
CA LYS A 116 -12.80 9.06 1.10
C LYS A 116 -12.07 8.72 2.42
N ARG A 117 -12.80 8.51 3.51
CA ARG A 117 -12.21 8.12 4.80
C ARG A 117 -12.17 6.61 4.97
N MET A 118 -11.16 6.12 5.70
CA MET A 118 -11.00 4.72 6.09
C MET A 118 -10.45 4.64 7.52
N GLY A 119 -11.14 3.92 8.40
CA GLY A 119 -10.77 3.77 9.82
C GLY A 119 -10.71 5.10 10.57
N GLY A 120 -11.51 6.09 10.17
CA GLY A 120 -11.44 7.46 10.72
C GLY A 120 -10.34 8.33 10.12
N LEU A 121 -9.41 7.78 9.34
CA LEU A 121 -8.33 8.53 8.68
C LEU A 121 -8.67 8.91 7.24
N GLN A 122 -7.98 9.92 6.71
CA GLN A 122 -8.11 10.31 5.30
C GLN A 122 -7.43 9.27 4.40
N ALA A 123 -8.15 8.73 3.41
CA ALA A 123 -7.53 7.83 2.44
C ALA A 123 -6.95 8.60 1.26
N VAL A 124 -5.69 8.32 0.95
CA VAL A 124 -4.93 8.87 -0.17
C VAL A 124 -4.63 7.74 -1.15
N ARG A 125 -4.91 8.00 -2.43
CA ARG A 125 -4.65 7.02 -3.49
C ARG A 125 -3.30 7.29 -4.14
N ALA A 126 -2.40 6.31 -4.05
CA ALA A 126 -1.16 6.33 -4.80
C ALA A 126 -1.29 5.50 -6.10
N PRO A 127 -0.87 6.01 -7.27
CA PRO A 127 -0.84 5.23 -8.50
C PRO A 127 0.20 4.09 -8.39
N PHE A 128 -0.10 2.94 -8.99
CA PHE A 128 0.76 1.73 -8.96
C PHE A 128 1.07 1.16 -7.56
N PHE A 129 0.38 1.62 -6.52
CA PHE A 129 0.45 1.02 -5.19
C PHE A 129 -0.07 -0.43 -5.24
N PRO A 130 0.51 -1.37 -4.47
CA PRO A 130 0.04 -2.76 -4.46
C PRO A 130 -1.46 -2.84 -4.17
N PRO A 131 -2.23 -3.60 -4.96
CA PRO A 131 -3.69 -3.55 -4.92
C PRO A 131 -4.28 -4.08 -3.61
N ASN A 132 -3.59 -5.01 -2.95
CA ASN A 132 -4.02 -5.72 -1.74
C ASN A 132 -3.24 -5.29 -0.49
N ALA A 133 -2.79 -4.03 -0.46
CA ALA A 133 -2.07 -3.47 0.67
C ALA A 133 -2.51 -2.03 0.98
N LEU A 134 -2.26 -1.60 2.21
CA LEU A 134 -2.37 -0.22 2.66
C LEU A 134 -1.20 0.13 3.58
N LEU A 135 -0.82 1.40 3.59
CA LEU A 135 0.20 1.97 4.47
C LEU A 135 -0.42 3.12 5.24
N ILE A 136 -0.32 3.08 6.56
CA ILE A 136 -0.76 4.15 7.46
C ILE A 136 0.49 4.89 7.94
N THR A 137 0.55 6.18 7.66
CA THR A 137 1.67 7.06 8.06
C THR A 137 1.28 8.50 7.79
N ARG A 138 2.05 9.46 8.31
CA ARG A 138 2.03 10.85 7.83
C ARG A 138 2.71 10.96 6.46
N LEU A 139 2.28 11.90 5.63
CA LEU A 139 2.86 12.13 4.29
C LEU A 139 4.27 12.73 4.35
N ASP A 140 4.59 13.49 5.39
CA ASP A 140 5.91 14.09 5.62
C ASP A 140 6.94 13.11 6.19
N ASN A 141 6.50 11.94 6.68
CA ASN A 141 7.37 10.86 7.15
C ASN A 141 8.07 10.11 5.99
N LEU A 142 7.59 10.29 4.75
CA LEU A 142 8.11 9.62 3.56
C LEU A 142 8.96 10.59 2.73
N SER A 143 10.27 10.36 2.73
CA SER A 143 11.24 11.21 2.04
C SER A 143 11.93 10.50 0.88
N ILE A 144 12.40 11.28 -0.09
CA ILE A 144 13.32 10.83 -1.14
C ILE A 144 14.57 11.70 -1.03
N TYR A 145 15.71 11.07 -0.74
CA TYR A 145 17.00 11.74 -0.71
C TYR A 145 17.74 11.48 -2.01
N TRP A 146 18.39 12.50 -2.54
CA TRP A 146 19.31 12.38 -3.66
C TRP A 146 20.68 12.90 -3.25
N GLN A 147 21.72 12.26 -3.77
CA GLN A 147 23.08 12.72 -3.51
C GLN A 147 23.40 13.92 -4.40
N GLU A 148 23.85 15.02 -3.79
CA GLU A 148 24.29 16.23 -4.50
C GLU A 148 25.38 15.90 -5.54
N ASP A 149 25.37 16.62 -6.67
CA ASP A 149 26.32 16.49 -7.78
C ASP A 149 26.43 15.11 -8.45
N THR A 150 25.44 14.23 -8.27
CA THR A 150 25.43 12.91 -8.92
C THR A 150 24.62 12.84 -10.21
N ARG A 151 23.84 13.87 -10.52
CA ARG A 151 23.06 13.91 -11.75
C ARG A 151 23.98 14.09 -12.96
N ARG A 152 24.12 13.03 -13.76
CA ARG A 152 24.94 13.01 -14.97
C ARG A 152 24.06 12.69 -16.17
N ARG A 153 24.32 13.37 -17.28
CA ARG A 153 23.61 13.18 -18.54
C ARG A 153 24.62 13.01 -19.67
N SER A 154 24.39 12.01 -20.53
CA SER A 154 25.15 11.78 -21.76
C SER A 154 24.18 11.59 -22.91
N VAL A 155 24.35 12.39 -23.96
CA VAL A 155 23.55 12.28 -25.20
C VAL A 155 24.48 11.76 -26.29
N ILE A 156 24.14 10.62 -26.87
CA ILE A 156 24.94 9.95 -27.89
C ILE A 156 24.08 9.85 -29.15
N ASP A 157 24.58 10.38 -30.25
CA ASP A 157 24.03 10.07 -31.57
C ASP A 157 24.47 8.66 -31.96
N ASN A 158 23.53 7.75 -32.19
CA ASN A 158 23.79 6.35 -32.56
C ASN A 158 23.39 6.07 -34.02
N PRO A 159 24.30 6.32 -34.99
CA PRO A 159 24.05 6.06 -36.41
C PRO A 159 23.69 4.60 -36.74
N LYS A 160 24.10 3.63 -35.91
CA LYS A 160 23.83 2.20 -36.17
C LYS A 160 22.35 1.84 -36.04
N ARG A 161 21.59 2.64 -35.29
CA ARG A 161 20.16 2.41 -35.02
C ARG A 161 19.29 3.61 -35.36
N ASP A 162 19.86 4.59 -36.08
CA ASP A 162 19.22 5.83 -36.52
C ASP A 162 18.41 6.50 -35.39
N ARG A 163 19.08 6.76 -34.26
CA ARG A 163 18.44 7.35 -33.08
C ARG A 163 19.43 8.07 -32.18
N ILE A 164 18.94 9.05 -31.46
CA ILE A 164 19.67 9.72 -30.38
C ILE A 164 19.36 8.98 -29.06
N GLU A 165 20.39 8.54 -28.36
CA GLU A 165 20.28 7.87 -27.06
C GLU A 165 20.63 8.85 -25.94
N ASN A 166 19.71 9.04 -25.00
CA ASN A 166 19.93 9.86 -23.79
C ASN A 166 20.11 8.95 -22.58
N PHE A 167 21.24 9.06 -21.89
CA PHE A 167 21.55 8.35 -20.66
C PHE A 167 21.59 9.34 -19.51
N GLU A 168 20.70 9.15 -18.54
CA GLU A 168 20.67 9.93 -17.31
C GLU A 168 20.89 9.00 -16.11
N SER A 169 21.69 9.45 -15.15
CA SER A 169 21.94 8.72 -13.90
C SER A 169 21.95 9.69 -12.74
N VAL A 170 21.36 9.27 -11.63
CA VAL A 170 21.31 9.98 -10.35
C VAL A 170 21.38 8.93 -9.24
N ASN A 171 21.96 9.29 -8.09
CA ASN A 171 21.92 8.46 -6.90
C ASN A 171 20.77 8.93 -5.99
N GLU A 172 19.77 8.08 -5.80
CA GLU A 172 18.58 8.37 -5.01
C GLU A 172 18.27 7.23 -4.03
N ALA A 173 17.65 7.57 -2.91
CA ALA A 173 17.21 6.64 -1.88
C ALA A 173 15.85 7.06 -1.32
N TYR A 174 14.95 6.09 -1.17
CA TYR A 174 13.68 6.25 -0.45
C TYR A 174 13.94 6.12 1.05
N VAL A 175 13.43 7.01 1.88
CA VAL A 175 13.66 7.02 3.34
C VAL A 175 12.31 7.13 4.05
N VAL A 176 12.14 6.33 5.10
CA VAL A 176 11.09 6.51 6.11
C VAL A 176 11.80 7.16 7.30
N GLU A 177 11.35 8.33 7.73
CA GLU A 177 12.04 9.12 8.77
C GLU A 177 11.90 8.48 10.15
N ASP A 178 10.68 8.09 10.53
CA ASP A 178 10.39 7.35 11.75
C ASP A 178 9.49 6.14 11.45
N TYR A 179 10.01 4.94 11.70
CA TYR A 179 9.29 3.68 11.53
C TYR A 179 8.14 3.52 12.53
N ARG A 180 8.21 4.18 13.70
CA ARG A 180 7.17 4.10 14.75
C ARG A 180 5.86 4.75 14.34
N CYS A 181 5.90 5.64 13.34
CA CYS A 181 4.77 6.33 12.74
C CYS A 181 4.25 5.60 11.48
N ALA A 182 4.76 4.40 11.17
CA ALA A 182 4.35 3.62 10.01
C ALA A 182 3.66 2.33 10.42
N ALA A 183 2.58 1.97 9.73
CA ALA A 183 1.95 0.65 9.82
C ALA A 183 1.60 0.16 8.42
N LEU A 184 2.17 -0.97 8.03
CA LEU A 184 1.98 -1.58 6.71
C LEU A 184 1.11 -2.83 6.85
N VAL A 185 -0.03 -2.85 6.17
CA VAL A 185 -0.90 -4.04 6.09
C VAL A 185 -0.91 -4.55 4.65
N GLU A 186 -0.55 -5.82 4.47
CA GLU A 186 -0.44 -6.43 3.14
C GLU A 186 -1.25 -7.73 3.04
N ASN A 187 -1.37 -8.24 1.81
CA ASN A 187 -2.06 -9.49 1.51
C ASN A 187 -3.52 -9.50 2.01
N ILE A 188 -4.18 -8.35 1.92
CA ILE A 188 -5.59 -8.19 2.26
C ILE A 188 -6.44 -8.98 1.25
N GLN A 189 -7.30 -9.85 1.77
CA GLN A 189 -8.25 -10.62 0.98
C GLN A 189 -9.67 -10.27 1.42
N ILE A 190 -10.46 -9.71 0.51
CA ILE A 190 -11.86 -9.35 0.77
C ILE A 190 -12.77 -10.46 0.27
N GLY A 191 -13.65 -10.99 1.12
CA GLY A 191 -14.54 -12.08 0.75
C GLY A 191 -15.47 -12.58 1.85
N ASP A 192 -16.19 -13.66 1.54
CA ASP A 192 -16.90 -14.47 2.53
C ASP A 192 -16.05 -15.70 2.84
N PHE A 193 -15.61 -15.79 4.08
CA PHE A 193 -14.77 -16.86 4.62
C PHE A 193 -15.53 -17.75 5.60
N SER A 194 -16.86 -17.63 5.68
CA SER A 194 -17.66 -18.57 6.45
C SER A 194 -17.49 -19.98 5.88
N ALA A 195 -17.19 -20.95 6.75
CA ALA A 195 -17.03 -22.33 6.32
C ALA A 195 -18.34 -22.79 5.65
N ALA A 196 -18.23 -23.35 4.43
CA ALA A 196 -19.34 -24.04 3.80
C ALA A 196 -19.87 -25.06 4.82
N ALA A 197 -21.12 -24.91 5.25
CA ALA A 197 -21.77 -25.85 6.13
C ALA A 197 -21.58 -27.24 5.53
N ALA A 198 -20.93 -28.13 6.26
CA ALA A 198 -20.75 -29.51 5.86
C ALA A 198 -22.13 -30.08 5.49
N GLU A 199 -22.31 -30.44 4.22
CA GLU A 199 -23.40 -31.31 3.82
C GLU A 199 -23.15 -32.68 4.44
N THR A 200 -23.51 -32.86 5.71
CA THR A 200 -23.87 -34.17 6.25
C THR A 200 -25.23 -34.54 5.66
N GLY A 201 -25.20 -35.02 4.42
CA GLY A 201 -26.29 -35.78 3.82
C GLY A 201 -26.32 -37.17 4.45
N ALA A 202 -27.38 -37.42 5.22
CA ALA A 202 -27.81 -38.74 5.67
C ALA A 202 -28.35 -39.58 4.50
#